data_AF-A0A328PMC0-F1
#
_entry.id   AF-A0A328PMC0-F1
#
_cell.length_a   1.000
_cell.length_b   1.000
_cell.length_c   1.000
_cell.angle_alpha   90.00
_cell.angle_beta   90.00
_cell.angle_gamma   90.00
#
_symmetry.space_group_name_H-M   'P 1'
#
loop_
_entity.id
_entity.type
_entity.pdbx_description
1 polymer ?
#
loop_
_entity_poly.entity_id
_entity_poly.type
_entity_poly.pdbx_seq_one_letter_code
_entity_poly.pdbx_strand_id
1 'polypeptide(L)'
;MKVLLTFVIMIPTILFSILSYHYVVEIVKYRNLKNKEVYEAIELINQVEEILSLPTQDFLNNYKIKSSIPTISNEATVHIFEYQGYDFVYIEE
;
A
#
# COMPACT_ATOMS: atom_id res chain seq x y z
N MET A 1 4.32 57.83 3.31
CA MET A 1 5.46 56.91 3.57
C MET A 1 5.05 55.64 4.33
N LYS A 2 4.37 55.74 5.48
CA LYS A 2 3.87 54.54 6.22
C LYS A 2 2.94 53.64 5.39
N VAL A 3 1.98 54.24 4.67
CA VAL A 3 1.01 53.49 3.83
C VAL A 3 1.70 52.72 2.70
N LEU A 4 2.64 53.34 1.98
CA LEU A 4 3.42 52.68 0.92
C LEU A 4 4.22 51.50 1.46
N LEU A 5 4.85 51.66 2.63
CA LEU A 5 5.58 50.58 3.30
C LEU A 5 4.64 49.43 3.69
N THR A 6 3.44 49.74 4.19
CA THR A 6 2.41 48.74 4.50
C THR A 6 2.01 47.94 3.25
N PHE A 7 1.82 48.59 2.10
CA PHE A 7 1.52 47.90 0.85
C PHE A 7 2.66 46.98 0.39
N VAL A 8 3.90 47.45 0.50
CA VAL A 8 5.10 46.66 0.14
C VAL A 8 5.26 45.42 1.02
N ILE A 9 4.87 45.48 2.30
CA ILE A 9 4.90 44.32 3.22
C ILE A 9 3.69 43.41 3.02
N MET A 10 2.52 43.99 2.71
CA MET A 10 1.28 43.23 2.56
C MET A 10 1.33 42.27 1.36
N ILE A 11 1.91 42.69 0.23
CA ILE A 11 2.03 41.85 -0.98
C ILE A 11 2.75 40.52 -0.71
N PRO A 12 4.00 40.50 -0.16
CA PRO A 12 4.66 39.24 0.15
C PRO A 12 3.92 38.45 1.22
N THR A 13 3.30 39.09 2.22
CA THR A 13 2.49 38.37 3.22
C THR A 13 1.31 37.62 2.58
N ILE A 14 0.60 38.24 1.64
CA ILE A 14 -0.49 37.59 0.91
C ILE A 14 0.04 36.44 0.06
N LEU A 15 1.15 36.65 -0.65
CA LEU A 15 1.78 35.60 -1.45
C LEU A 15 2.19 34.41 -0.59
N PHE A 16 2.85 34.63 0.56
CA PHE A 16 3.20 33.58 1.50
C PHE A 16 1.97 32.88 2.08
N SER A 17 0.88 33.61 2.34
CA SER A 17 -0.38 33.00 2.80
C SER A 17 -0.98 32.07 1.76
N ILE A 18 -1.01 32.47 0.49
CA ILE A 18 -1.53 31.65 -0.62
C ILE A 18 -0.66 30.41 -0.81
N LEU A 19 0.67 30.60 -0.82
CA LEU A 19 1.62 29.49 -0.95
C LEU A 19 1.48 28.51 0.21
N SER A 20 1.37 29.01 1.44
CA SER A 20 1.19 28.17 2.62
C SER A 20 -0.07 27.32 2.52
N TYR A 21 -1.19 27.92 2.13
CA TYR A 21 -2.44 27.19 1.93
C TYR A 21 -2.29 26.10 0.86
N HIS A 22 -1.71 26.45 -0.29
CA HIS A 22 -1.50 25.50 -1.38
C HIS A 22 -0.65 24.30 -0.96
N TYR A 23 0.50 24.53 -0.34
CA TYR A 23 1.39 23.45 0.10
C TYR A 23 0.78 22.59 1.20
N VAL A 24 0.03 23.17 2.14
CA VAL A 24 -0.68 22.38 3.16
C VAL A 24 -1.68 21.43 2.51
N VAL A 25 -2.45 21.90 1.53
CA VAL A 25 -3.41 21.05 0.79
C VAL A 25 -2.68 19.94 0.04
N GLU A 26 -1.58 20.24 -0.64
CA GLU A 26 -0.79 19.22 -1.34
C GLU A 26 -0.19 18.18 -0.39
N ILE A 27 0.34 18.60 0.76
CA ILE A 27 0.86 17.70 1.80
C ILE A 27 -0.24 16.76 2.30
N VAL A 28 -1.43 17.29 2.60
CA VAL A 28 -2.56 16.47 3.06
C VAL A 28 -2.99 15.48 1.98
N LYS A 29 -3.06 15.91 0.71
CA LYS A 29 -3.39 15.04 -0.41
C LYS A 29 -2.38 13.91 -0.56
N TYR A 30 -1.09 14.23 -0.52
CA TYR A 30 -0.02 13.23 -0.60
C TYR A 30 -0.08 12.25 0.57
N ARG A 31 -0.30 12.75 1.80
CA ARG A 31 -0.46 11.90 2.98
C ARG A 31 -1.64 10.94 2.83
N ASN A 32 -2.78 11.43 2.33
CA ASN A 32 -3.96 10.59 2.15
C ASN A 32 -3.74 9.51 1.09
N LEU A 33 -3.06 9.83 -0.02
CA LEU A 33 -2.67 8.83 -1.01
C LEU A 33 -1.75 7.78 -0.40
N LYS A 34 -0.73 8.20 0.37
CA LYS A 34 0.17 7.26 1.04
C LYS A 34 -0.53 6.39 2.07
N ASN A 35 -1.43 6.96 2.86
CA ASN A 35 -2.23 6.18 3.82
C ASN A 35 -3.13 5.17 3.11
N LYS A 36 -3.69 5.55 1.96
CA LYS A 36 -4.49 4.63 1.13
C LYS A 36 -3.64 3.47 0.62
N GLU A 37 -2.46 3.74 0.06
CA GLU A 37 -1.54 2.69 -0.41
C GLU A 37 -1.15 1.73 0.72
N VAL A 38 -0.86 2.26 1.92
CA VAL A 38 -0.54 1.44 3.09
C VAL A 38 -1.74 0.59 3.52
N TYR A 39 -2.94 1.17 3.52
CA TYR A 39 -4.15 0.45 3.89
C TYR A 39 -4.44 -0.70 2.91
N GLU A 40 -4.34 -0.45 1.60
CA GLU A 40 -4.51 -1.47 0.56
C GLU A 40 -3.48 -2.60 0.71
N ALA A 41 -2.22 -2.27 1.04
CA ALA A 41 -1.19 -3.28 1.30
C ALA A 41 -1.50 -4.13 2.54
N ILE A 42 -1.98 -3.52 3.63
CA ILE A 42 -2.37 -4.24 4.85
C ILE A 42 -3.59 -5.14 4.58
N GLU A 43 -4.57 -4.66 3.83
CA GLU A 43 -5.75 -5.44 3.46
C GLU A 43 -5.35 -6.67 2.63
N LEU A 44 -4.45 -6.51 1.66
CA LEU A 44 -3.91 -7.63 0.89
C LEU A 44 -3.18 -8.65 1.77
N ILE A 45 -2.37 -8.19 2.72
CA ILE A 45 -1.68 -9.08 3.67
C ILE A 45 -2.69 -9.88 4.49
N ASN A 46 -3.70 -9.23 5.07
CA ASN A 46 -4.72 -9.91 5.86
C ASN A 46 -5.47 -10.96 5.04
N GLN A 47 -5.85 -10.62 3.80
CA GLN A 47 -6.51 -11.57 2.89
C GLN A 47 -5.60 -12.77 2.58
N VAL A 48 -4.30 -12.55 2.36
CA VAL A 48 -3.35 -13.64 2.11
C VAL A 48 -3.14 -14.48 3.38
N GLU A 49 -3.04 -13.88 4.56
CA GLU A 49 -2.96 -14.63 5.81
C GLU A 49 -4.18 -15.54 6.03
N GLU A 50 -5.39 -15.05 5.71
CA GLU A 50 -6.60 -15.87 5.72
C GLU A 50 -6.48 -17.06 4.76
N ILE A 51 -5.95 -16.84 3.54
CA ILE A 51 -5.71 -17.91 2.56
C ILE A 51 -4.71 -18.94 3.09
N LEU A 52 -3.61 -18.49 3.69
CA LEU A 52 -2.57 -19.36 4.25
C LEU A 52 -3.07 -20.17 5.45
N SER A 53 -4.15 -19.73 6.11
CA SER A 53 -4.79 -20.46 7.21
C SER A 53 -5.76 -21.55 6.75
N LEU A 54 -6.08 -21.62 5.46
CA LEU A 54 -7.00 -22.62 4.93
C LEU A 54 -6.40 -24.02 5.03
N PRO A 55 -7.23 -25.06 5.23
CA PRO A 55 -6.80 -26.44 5.04
C PRO A 55 -6.25 -26.63 3.62
N THR A 56 -5.20 -27.44 3.46
CA THR A 56 -4.54 -27.62 2.17
C THR A 56 -5.50 -28.03 1.05
N GLN A 57 -6.47 -28.91 1.32
CA GLN A 57 -7.48 -29.28 0.33
C GLN A 57 -8.31 -28.09 -0.14
N ASP A 58 -8.70 -27.20 0.77
CA ASP A 58 -9.47 -26.01 0.42
C ASP A 58 -8.61 -25.01 -0.35
N PHE A 59 -7.34 -24.83 0.02
CA PHE A 59 -6.40 -24.00 -0.73
C PHE A 59 -6.22 -24.50 -2.17
N LEU A 60 -5.88 -25.79 -2.33
CA LEU A 60 -5.61 -26.39 -3.65
C LEU A 60 -6.85 -26.38 -4.57
N ASN A 61 -8.05 -26.44 -3.99
CA ASN A 61 -9.31 -26.43 -4.76
C ASN A 61 -9.76 -25.02 -5.17
N ASN A 62 -9.48 -24.00 -4.35
CA ASN A 62 -10.03 -22.66 -4.55
C ASN A 62 -9.04 -21.68 -5.21
N TYR A 63 -7.73 -21.98 -5.21
CA TYR A 63 -6.70 -21.07 -5.71
C TYR A 63 -5.93 -21.64 -6.90
N LYS A 64 -5.59 -20.76 -7.83
CA LYS A 64 -4.84 -21.13 -9.03
C LYS A 64 -3.35 -21.19 -8.72
N ILE A 65 -2.83 -22.40 -8.68
CA ILE A 65 -1.41 -22.68 -8.48
C ILE A 65 -0.67 -22.49 -9.79
N LYS A 66 0.38 -21.66 -9.78
CA LYS A 66 1.29 -21.46 -10.91
C LYS A 66 2.38 -22.52 -10.96
N SER A 67 2.91 -22.89 -9.80
CA SER A 67 4.01 -23.85 -9.68
C SER A 67 3.97 -24.53 -8.32
N SER A 68 4.46 -25.77 -8.26
CA SER A 68 4.64 -26.53 -7.03
C SER A 68 6.07 -27.06 -7.00
N ILE A 69 6.80 -26.78 -5.93
CA ILE A 69 8.21 -27.15 -5.78
C ILE A 69 8.32 -28.05 -4.55
N PRO A 70 8.55 -29.37 -4.72
CA PRO A 70 8.84 -30.24 -3.59
C PRO A 70 10.19 -29.89 -2.98
N THR A 71 10.28 -29.91 -1.65
CA THR A 71 11.56 -29.74 -0.94
C THR A 71 12.47 -30.96 -1.15
N ILE A 72 13.79 -30.76 -0.97
CA ILE A 72 14.80 -31.81 -1.20
C ILE A 72 14.57 -33.04 -0.28
N SER A 73 14.00 -32.83 0.91
CA SER A 73 13.64 -33.89 1.86
C SER A 73 12.27 -34.53 1.60
N ASN A 74 11.46 -34.00 0.66
CA ASN A 74 10.03 -34.34 0.47
C ASN A 74 9.17 -34.18 1.74
N GLU A 75 9.63 -33.39 2.71
CA GLU A 75 8.88 -33.11 3.95
C GLU A 75 7.89 -31.96 3.78
N ALA A 76 8.02 -31.19 2.70
CA ALA A 76 7.09 -30.11 2.37
C ALA A 76 7.03 -29.84 0.86
N THR A 77 5.89 -29.33 0.40
CA THR A 77 5.69 -28.81 -0.96
C THR A 77 5.39 -27.31 -0.91
N VAL A 78 6.16 -26.54 -1.68
CA VAL A 78 5.97 -25.09 -1.80
C VAL A 78 5.10 -24.81 -3.02
N HIS A 79 3.89 -24.30 -2.80
CA HIS A 79 2.97 -23.88 -3.85
C HIS A 79 3.07 -22.37 -4.08
N ILE A 80 3.34 -21.98 -5.32
CA ILE A 80 3.27 -20.58 -5.77
C ILE A 80 1.89 -20.36 -6.38
N PHE A 81 1.13 -19.41 -5.85
CA PHE A 81 -0.22 -19.09 -6.32
C PHE A 81 -0.35 -17.60 -6.63
N GLU A 82 -1.25 -17.25 -7.55
CA GLU A 82 -1.54 -15.87 -7.89
C GLU A 82 -2.78 -15.38 -7.14
N TYR A 83 -2.67 -14.23 -6.47
CA TYR A 83 -3.79 -13.54 -5.85
C TYR A 83 -3.72 -12.05 -6.16
N GLN A 84 -4.80 -11.51 -6.74
CA GLN A 84 -4.91 -10.10 -7.15
C GLN A 84 -3.72 -9.58 -7.98
N GLY A 85 -3.15 -10.42 -8.85
CA GLY A 85 -2.03 -10.07 -9.72
C GLY A 85 -0.65 -10.16 -9.06
N TYR A 86 -0.57 -10.57 -7.80
CA TYR A 86 0.69 -10.83 -7.08
C TYR A 86 0.89 -12.33 -6.87
N ASP A 87 2.16 -12.75 -6.84
CA ASP A 87 2.53 -14.13 -6.57
C ASP A 87 2.87 -14.31 -5.09
N PHE A 88 2.21 -15.29 -4.47
CA PHE A 88 2.38 -15.64 -3.06
C PHE A 88 2.77 -17.10 -2.91
N VAL A 89 3.21 -17.46 -1.71
CA VAL A 89 3.73 -18.78 -1.38
C VAL A 89 2.90 -19.41 -0.28
N TYR A 90 2.43 -20.64 -0.53
CA TYR A 90 1.80 -21.52 0.43
C TYR A 90 2.72 -22.74 0.65
N ILE A 91 2.91 -23.16 1.90
CA ILE A 91 3.76 -24.29 2.26
C ILE A 91 2.87 -25.41 2.80
N GLU A 92 2.82 -26.53 2.09
CA GLU A 92 2.22 -27.78 2.56
C GLU A 92 3.30 -28.58 3.29
N GLU A 93 3.12 -28.86 4.57
CA GLU A 93 3.93 -29.78 5.39
C GLU A 93 3.29 -31.18 5.45
#